data_AF-A0AAV9UPR4-F1
#
_entry.id   AF-A0AAV9UPR4-F1
#
_cell.length_a   1.000
_cell.length_b   1.000
_cell.length_c   1.000
_cell.angle_alpha   90.00
_cell.angle_beta   90.00
_cell.angle_gamma   90.00
#
_symmetry.space_group_name_H-M   'P 1'
#
loop_
_entity.id
_entity.type
_entity.pdbx_description
1 polymer ?
#
loop_
_entity_poly.entity_id
_entity_poly.type
_entity_poly.pdbx_seq_one_letter_code
_entity_poly.pdbx_strand_id
1 'polypeptide(L)'
;MMNSDRKLPPIIGKLTDEKGGLADQTVIGGRSSCDFESQNPINNSQTNSTYTPTIIPGFPDFWTGPRLDLQESNPLFKDQASAIRSLDNDKKERIKLFHQRLQSIPADVESYSDPNRRTRIPFAYPGNIRHPTFDIDTRDFTFEFMGREEFSRIFSEIETLINGSGGKHYFINATYGWGKSYVLAALAALLLKQGKSVVYISHCAEFIIRGLDYLRTCFFMAYARHEKDLQRVVDLKSYQDISNFVQQEQTVGKRLIFVIDQMECFDLDCPDIHPLFKKQTVERGQMLFDIIYDHALVVGSSANAHMFQPAHLGLRRNCPMNGRFYANGLSTAEVAAWWNHYENQRKLPKLLTYPLNGSDLKTDDVNLRRKEIEYITGSNFDLLNCVLALASPQTPANEPKDWALFKSLFVKQPKFNAIRLLMTEFYCEIAREPEENKRMYFTIVHGCLTKKIIRDYNPKLVDWRFMSIDREGQASCSSGFVASCISELIRINHPDPGNFCSKENYDAIRTFGLS
;
A
#
# COMPACT_ATOMS: atom_id res chain seq x y z
N MET A 1 -12.26 -10.46 -61.84
CA MET A 1 -13.55 -10.95 -61.30
C MET A 1 -13.59 -10.63 -59.81
N MET A 2 -14.64 -10.14 -59.17
CA MET A 2 -15.80 -9.31 -59.52
C MET A 2 -16.44 -8.96 -58.14
N ASN A 3 -17.04 -7.78 -58.03
CA ASN A 3 -17.67 -7.16 -56.85
C ASN A 3 -18.67 -8.01 -56.04
N SER A 4 -18.88 -7.64 -54.77
CA SER A 4 -20.13 -7.00 -54.28
C SER A 4 -20.05 -6.79 -52.75
N ASP A 5 -20.02 -5.56 -52.24
CA ASP A 5 -21.12 -4.61 -52.00
C ASP A 5 -22.29 -5.15 -51.16
N ARG A 6 -22.40 -4.65 -49.92
CA ARG A 6 -23.67 -4.49 -49.21
C ARG A 6 -23.75 -3.08 -48.61
N LYS A 7 -24.51 -2.23 -49.31
CA LYS A 7 -25.08 -0.97 -48.80
C LYS A 7 -26.30 -1.28 -47.92
N LEU A 8 -26.44 -0.56 -46.82
CA LEU A 8 -27.70 -0.44 -46.06
C LEU A 8 -28.50 0.76 -46.58
N PRO A 9 -29.85 0.73 -46.55
CA PRO A 9 -30.70 1.78 -47.09
C PRO A 9 -31.03 2.88 -46.05
N PRO A 10 -31.45 4.08 -46.51
CA PRO A 10 -31.99 5.13 -45.64
C PRO A 10 -33.52 5.03 -45.55
N ILE A 11 -34.10 5.38 -44.41
CA ILE A 11 -35.54 5.69 -44.33
C ILE A 11 -35.71 7.02 -43.60
N ILE A 12 -36.23 7.99 -44.36
CA ILE A 12 -36.80 9.26 -43.90
C ILE A 12 -38.32 9.04 -43.78
N GLY A 13 -38.92 9.52 -42.70
CA GLY A 13 -40.37 9.68 -42.56
C GLY A 13 -40.70 10.83 -41.60
N LYS A 14 -41.30 11.90 -42.14
CA LYS A 14 -41.73 13.12 -41.45
C LYS A 14 -43.22 13.04 -41.05
N LEU A 15 -43.57 13.84 -40.04
CA LEU A 15 -44.86 14.51 -39.76
C LEU A 15 -46.06 13.66 -39.31
N THR A 16 -46.62 14.00 -38.15
CA THR A 16 -47.87 14.81 -38.04
C THR A 16 -48.03 15.38 -36.62
N ASP A 17 -48.27 16.69 -36.55
CA ASP A 17 -49.00 17.37 -35.47
C ASP A 17 -50.50 17.03 -35.57
N GLU A 18 -51.23 17.01 -34.45
CA GLU A 18 -52.43 17.84 -34.20
C GLU A 18 -53.17 17.46 -32.88
N LYS A 19 -53.24 18.46 -31.98
CA LYS A 19 -54.41 19.05 -31.28
C LYS A 19 -55.36 18.24 -30.38
N GLY A 20 -55.57 18.84 -29.20
CA GLY A 20 -56.77 18.79 -28.33
C GLY A 20 -56.34 18.88 -26.86
N GLY A 21 -56.26 20.05 -26.20
CA GLY A 21 -57.33 20.98 -25.80
C GLY A 21 -58.11 20.44 -24.57
N LEU A 22 -58.58 21.18 -23.56
CA LEU A 22 -58.38 22.53 -23.02
C LEU A 22 -59.15 22.53 -21.66
N ALA A 23 -58.83 23.50 -20.78
CA ALA A 23 -59.63 24.03 -19.65
C ALA A 23 -59.61 23.32 -18.29
N ASP A 24 -59.78 24.00 -17.15
CA ASP A 24 -59.42 25.33 -16.64
C ASP A 24 -59.83 25.37 -15.15
N GLN A 25 -59.14 26.18 -14.35
CA GLN A 25 -59.56 26.76 -13.04
C GLN A 25 -59.85 25.80 -11.86
N THR A 26 -59.41 26.04 -10.62
CA THR A 26 -59.69 27.26 -9.85
C THR A 26 -58.78 27.37 -8.60
N VAL A 27 -58.53 28.63 -8.24
CA VAL A 27 -57.81 29.22 -7.12
C VAL A 27 -58.45 28.94 -5.75
N ILE A 28 -57.63 28.87 -4.69
CA ILE A 28 -57.71 29.46 -3.31
C ILE A 28 -56.34 29.11 -2.67
N GLY A 29 -55.48 29.98 -2.17
CA GLY A 29 -55.67 31.20 -1.39
C GLY A 29 -55.12 30.95 0.02
N GLY A 30 -53.95 31.52 0.35
CA GLY A 30 -53.33 31.38 1.68
C GLY A 30 -51.93 31.99 1.79
N ARG A 31 -51.85 33.32 1.75
CA ARG A 31 -50.66 34.11 2.12
C ARG A 31 -50.69 34.44 3.62
N SER A 32 -49.52 34.42 4.25
CA SER A 32 -49.01 35.50 5.13
C SER A 32 -47.49 35.56 4.93
N SER A 33 -46.89 36.55 4.26
CA SER A 33 -46.48 37.88 4.80
C SER A 33 -45.94 37.78 6.23
N CYS A 34 -44.73 38.23 6.56
CA CYS A 34 -44.26 39.60 6.38
C CYS A 34 -42.76 39.70 6.05
N ASP A 35 -42.45 40.83 5.43
CA ASP A 35 -41.23 41.26 4.76
C ASP A 35 -40.09 41.69 5.71
N PHE A 36 -38.86 41.87 5.20
CA PHE A 36 -38.24 43.20 5.08
C PHE A 36 -36.90 43.14 4.31
N GLU A 37 -36.92 43.87 3.19
CA GLU A 37 -35.90 44.75 2.59
C GLU A 37 -34.45 44.33 2.37
N SER A 38 -34.08 44.40 1.08
CA SER A 38 -32.75 44.61 0.55
C SER A 38 -32.39 46.10 0.55
N GLN A 39 -31.13 46.45 0.87
CA GLN A 39 -30.31 47.45 0.14
C GLN A 39 -28.80 47.16 0.34
N ASN A 40 -28.03 47.31 -0.75
CA ASN A 40 -26.58 47.16 -0.95
C ASN A 40 -25.72 48.25 -0.23
N PRO A 41 -24.39 48.38 -0.45
CA PRO A 41 -23.24 47.45 -0.35
C PRO A 41 -22.04 48.04 0.48
N ILE A 42 -20.91 47.31 0.54
CA ILE A 42 -19.54 47.74 0.94
C ILE A 42 -19.20 47.74 2.46
N ASN A 43 -18.34 46.81 2.90
CA ASN A 43 -17.03 47.13 3.49
C ASN A 43 -16.20 45.89 3.89
N ASN A 44 -14.92 45.96 3.57
CA ASN A 44 -13.85 45.11 4.08
C ASN A 44 -13.79 45.18 5.61
N SER A 45 -13.79 44.02 6.28
CA SER A 45 -13.02 43.87 7.52
C SER A 45 -12.64 42.40 7.74
N GLN A 46 -11.33 42.19 7.83
CA GLN A 46 -10.70 40.96 8.29
C GLN A 46 -11.16 40.68 9.72
N THR A 47 -11.64 39.46 9.99
CA THR A 47 -11.66 38.91 11.34
C THR A 47 -10.83 37.63 11.35
N ASN A 48 -9.68 37.74 12.00
CA ASN A 48 -8.82 36.61 12.35
C ASN A 48 -9.56 35.71 13.34
N SER A 49 -10.00 34.55 12.86
CA SER A 49 -10.39 33.43 13.70
C SER A 49 -9.15 32.54 13.89
N THR A 50 -8.54 32.63 15.06
CA THR A 50 -7.45 31.76 15.52
C THR A 50 -7.98 30.35 15.73
N TYR A 51 -7.89 29.52 14.70
CA TYR A 51 -8.05 28.08 14.83
C TYR A 51 -6.82 27.52 15.53
N THR A 52 -6.96 27.09 16.78
CA THR A 52 -5.97 26.27 17.47
C THR A 52 -6.34 24.81 17.22
N PRO A 53 -5.57 24.04 16.43
CA PRO A 53 -5.87 22.64 16.23
C PRO A 53 -5.55 21.87 17.52
N THR A 54 -6.59 21.29 18.10
CA THR A 54 -6.49 20.31 19.19
C THR A 54 -5.64 19.13 18.72
N ILE A 55 -4.49 18.92 19.38
CA ILE A 55 -3.65 17.75 19.17
C ILE A 55 -4.46 16.51 19.61
N ILE A 56 -4.81 15.65 18.67
CA ILE A 56 -5.51 14.38 18.92
C ILE A 56 -4.46 13.33 19.33
N PRO A 57 -4.50 12.77 20.56
CA PRO A 57 -3.58 11.72 20.97
C PRO A 57 -4.00 10.38 20.34
N GLY A 58 -3.14 9.79 19.50
CA GLY A 58 -3.40 8.48 18.89
C GLY A 58 -2.74 8.19 17.54
N PHE A 59 -2.01 9.14 16.94
CA PHE A 59 -1.14 8.82 15.80
C PHE A 59 -0.03 7.86 16.26
N PRO A 60 0.25 6.75 15.54
CA PRO A 60 1.45 5.97 15.82
C PRO A 60 2.66 6.88 15.62
N ASP A 61 3.66 6.74 16.49
CA ASP A 61 4.96 7.43 16.48
C ASP A 61 5.78 7.14 15.20
N PHE A 62 5.24 7.45 14.01
CA PHE A 62 5.93 7.35 12.73
C PHE A 62 6.94 8.48 12.53
N TRP A 63 6.83 9.56 13.31
CA TRP A 63 7.56 10.81 13.11
C TRP A 63 8.24 11.39 14.36
N THR A 64 8.24 10.69 15.49
CA THR A 64 8.93 11.15 16.71
C THR A 64 10.37 10.66 16.76
N GLY A 65 11.14 10.96 15.70
CA GLY A 65 12.54 11.29 15.89
C GLY A 65 12.65 12.63 16.65
N PRO A 66 13.76 12.93 17.33
CA PRO A 66 13.89 14.19 18.07
C PRO A 66 13.58 15.37 17.14
N ARG A 67 12.62 16.21 17.55
CA ARG A 67 12.27 17.49 16.93
C ARG A 67 13.55 18.31 16.74
N LEU A 68 14.06 18.36 15.52
CA LEU A 68 14.96 19.41 15.09
C LEU A 68 14.06 20.55 14.61
N ASP A 69 13.89 21.57 15.45
CA ASP A 69 13.23 22.81 15.09
C ASP A 69 14.00 23.44 13.91
N LEU A 70 13.45 23.30 12.71
CA LEU A 70 13.92 23.96 11.51
C LEU A 70 13.38 25.40 11.50
N GLN A 71 14.01 26.27 12.29
CA GLN A 71 14.09 27.67 11.90
C GLN A 71 15.23 27.83 10.90
N GLU A 72 14.87 28.18 9.67
CA GLU A 72 15.80 28.59 8.61
C GLU A 72 16.51 29.88 9.00
N SER A 73 17.55 29.78 9.84
CA SER A 73 18.66 30.72 9.98
C SER A 73 19.59 30.27 11.10
N ASN A 74 20.42 29.25 10.84
CA ASN A 74 21.55 28.95 11.72
C ASN A 74 22.84 28.73 10.89
N PRO A 75 23.83 29.64 10.94
CA PRO A 75 25.07 29.54 10.18
C PRO A 75 26.07 28.62 10.87
N LEU A 76 25.70 27.35 11.04
CA LEU A 76 26.51 26.29 11.65
C LEU A 76 26.59 25.06 10.72
N PHE A 77 26.87 25.32 9.44
CA PHE A 77 27.37 24.33 8.49
C PHE A 77 28.69 24.81 7.88
N LYS A 78 29.69 24.96 8.75
CA LYS A 78 31.10 25.03 8.34
C LYS A 78 31.88 23.98 9.14
N ASP A 79 31.73 22.72 8.72
CA ASP A 79 32.82 21.72 8.72
C ASP A 79 32.41 20.39 8.04
N GLN A 80 31.86 20.45 6.83
CA GLN A 80 31.56 19.26 6.02
C GLN A 80 32.80 18.59 5.37
N ALA A 81 34.00 19.09 5.64
CA ALA A 81 35.24 18.55 5.08
C ALA A 81 35.83 17.35 5.87
N SER A 82 35.26 16.97 7.02
CA SER A 82 35.70 15.80 7.81
C SER A 82 34.78 14.57 7.70
N ALA A 83 33.58 14.72 7.11
CA ALA A 83 32.63 13.62 6.87
C ALA A 83 32.95 12.76 5.63
N ILE A 84 34.01 13.11 4.89
CA ILE A 84 34.42 12.52 3.60
C ILE A 84 35.54 11.47 3.75
N ARG A 85 35.87 11.03 4.97
CA ARG A 85 36.76 9.86 5.18
C ARG A 85 35.97 8.55 5.15
N SER A 86 35.56 8.19 3.92
CA SER A 86 35.32 6.82 3.39
C SER A 86 34.36 5.91 4.17
N LEU A 87 33.09 5.81 3.72
CA LEU A 87 32.01 4.92 4.21
C LEU A 87 32.14 4.59 5.71
N ASP A 88 31.36 5.26 6.58
CA ASP A 88 31.37 5.03 8.03
C ASP A 88 31.65 3.56 8.36
N ASN A 89 32.64 3.29 9.23
CA ASN A 89 33.13 1.94 9.49
C ASN A 89 31.97 0.99 9.81
N ASP A 90 30.93 1.48 10.48
CA ASP A 90 29.68 0.77 10.74
C ASP A 90 29.00 0.27 9.46
N LYS A 91 28.91 1.11 8.41
CA LYS A 91 28.36 0.70 7.11
C LYS A 91 29.23 -0.35 6.44
N LYS A 92 30.57 -0.24 6.54
CA LYS A 92 31.49 -1.23 5.95
C LYS A 92 31.29 -2.59 6.63
N GLU A 93 31.22 -2.60 7.95
CA GLU A 93 30.98 -3.82 8.72
C GLU A 93 29.59 -4.41 8.43
N ARG A 94 28.55 -3.59 8.27
CA ARG A 94 27.22 -4.06 7.86
C ARG A 94 27.20 -4.66 6.47
N ILE A 95 27.93 -4.08 5.52
CA ILE A 95 28.07 -4.63 4.17
C ILE A 95 28.79 -5.98 4.21
N LYS A 96 29.88 -6.10 4.97
CA LYS A 96 30.59 -7.37 5.16
C LYS A 96 29.68 -8.42 5.78
N LEU A 97 28.96 -8.06 6.85
CA LEU A 97 28.02 -8.93 7.52
C LEU A 97 26.88 -9.35 6.57
N PHE A 98 26.31 -8.42 5.81
CA PHE A 98 25.31 -8.72 4.78
C PHE A 98 25.83 -9.77 3.79
N HIS A 99 27.04 -9.60 3.25
CA HIS A 99 27.61 -10.56 2.29
C HIS A 99 27.89 -11.93 2.91
N GLN A 100 28.34 -11.98 4.17
CA GLN A 100 28.49 -13.25 4.89
C GLN A 100 27.14 -13.97 5.02
N ARG A 101 26.09 -13.24 5.41
CA ARG A 101 24.74 -13.79 5.55
C ARG A 101 24.11 -14.16 4.21
N LEU A 102 24.39 -13.40 3.16
CA LEU A 102 23.98 -13.72 1.81
C LEU A 102 24.52 -15.08 1.37
N GLN A 103 25.70 -15.50 1.86
CA GLN A 103 26.19 -16.84 1.58
C GLN A 103 25.35 -17.96 2.20
N SER A 104 24.68 -17.69 3.33
CA SER A 104 23.87 -18.66 4.06
C SER A 104 22.44 -18.84 3.52
N ILE A 105 21.93 -17.91 2.72
CA ILE A 105 20.57 -18.04 2.15
C ILE A 105 20.57 -18.91 0.88
N PRO A 106 19.46 -19.60 0.58
CA PRO A 106 19.30 -20.40 -0.63
C PRO A 106 19.41 -19.56 -1.90
N ALA A 107 19.93 -20.15 -2.97
CA ALA A 107 20.05 -19.52 -4.28
C ALA A 107 18.91 -19.90 -5.24
N ASP A 108 18.15 -20.96 -4.91
CA ASP A 108 16.99 -21.43 -5.66
C ASP A 108 15.73 -20.64 -5.26
N VAL A 109 14.82 -20.47 -6.22
CA VAL A 109 13.59 -19.68 -6.04
C VAL A 109 12.55 -20.45 -5.23
N GLU A 110 12.56 -21.78 -5.33
CA GLU A 110 11.64 -22.71 -4.67
C GLU A 110 11.67 -22.56 -3.15
N SER A 111 12.86 -22.31 -2.59
CA SER A 111 13.07 -22.01 -1.17
C SER A 111 12.29 -20.79 -0.66
N TYR A 112 12.00 -19.83 -1.54
CA TYR A 112 11.25 -18.62 -1.23
C TYR A 112 9.77 -18.76 -1.59
N SER A 113 9.41 -19.82 -2.31
CA SER A 113 8.02 -20.12 -2.67
C SER A 113 7.31 -21.06 -1.70
N ASP A 114 8.03 -21.92 -0.98
CA ASP A 114 7.43 -22.89 -0.05
C ASP A 114 6.97 -22.22 1.26
N PRO A 115 5.66 -22.17 1.56
CA PRO A 115 5.16 -21.52 2.77
C PRO A 115 5.58 -22.20 4.08
N ASN A 116 5.96 -23.49 4.03
CA ASN A 116 6.45 -24.21 5.20
C ASN A 116 7.90 -23.84 5.53
N ARG A 117 8.61 -23.21 4.58
CA ARG A 117 9.98 -22.81 4.75
C ARG A 117 10.06 -21.38 5.28
N ARG A 118 10.86 -21.22 6.33
CA ARG A 118 11.24 -19.92 6.88
C ARG A 118 12.73 -19.72 6.77
N THR A 119 13.11 -18.59 6.21
CA THR A 119 14.50 -18.24 5.94
C THR A 119 14.81 -16.91 6.61
N ARG A 120 15.93 -16.83 7.34
CA ARG A 120 16.45 -15.54 7.81
C ARG A 120 17.20 -14.87 6.66
N ILE A 121 16.62 -13.80 6.13
CA ILE A 121 17.14 -13.08 4.97
C ILE A 121 17.87 -11.83 5.44
N PRO A 122 19.10 -11.56 4.98
CA PRO A 122 19.77 -10.31 5.28
C PRO A 122 19.09 -9.15 4.57
N PHE A 123 18.86 -8.05 5.29
CA PHE A 123 18.20 -6.87 4.74
C PHE A 123 19.18 -6.05 3.89
N ALA A 124 18.84 -5.81 2.61
CA ALA A 124 19.73 -5.22 1.62
C ALA A 124 19.86 -3.68 1.73
N TYR A 125 20.05 -3.17 2.96
CA TYR A 125 20.29 -1.76 3.22
C TYR A 125 21.19 -1.59 4.48
N PRO A 126 22.38 -1.00 4.36
CA PRO A 126 23.38 -0.95 5.43
C PRO A 126 23.28 0.33 6.28
N GLY A 127 22.33 1.23 5.99
CA GLY A 127 22.13 2.43 6.78
C GLY A 127 21.42 2.16 8.12
N ASN A 128 21.39 3.18 8.98
CA ASN A 128 20.61 3.17 10.22
C ASN A 128 19.14 3.47 9.90
N ILE A 129 18.37 2.44 9.55
CA ILE A 129 16.92 2.58 9.35
C ILE A 129 16.20 1.41 10.01
N ARG A 130 15.11 1.74 10.70
CA ARG A 130 14.08 0.78 11.07
C ARG A 130 13.10 0.70 9.91
N HIS A 131 12.87 -0.50 9.37
CA HIS A 131 11.84 -0.66 8.37
C HIS A 131 10.46 -0.51 9.03
N PRO A 132 9.53 0.29 8.49
CA PRO A 132 8.26 0.56 9.15
C PRO A 132 7.31 -0.64 9.16
N THR A 133 7.48 -1.57 8.22
CA THR A 133 6.51 -2.68 8.03
C THR A 133 6.97 -4.00 8.66
N PHE A 134 8.25 -4.17 9.01
CA PHE A 134 8.72 -5.39 9.65
C PHE A 134 9.99 -5.22 10.47
N ASP A 135 10.11 -6.08 11.48
CA ASP A 135 11.22 -6.07 12.40
C ASP A 135 12.47 -6.70 11.75
N ILE A 136 13.54 -5.90 11.73
CA ILE A 136 14.88 -6.36 11.39
C ILE A 136 15.60 -6.63 12.70
N ASP A 137 16.14 -7.84 12.87
CA ASP A 137 16.97 -8.17 14.02
C ASP A 137 18.24 -7.33 13.97
N THR A 138 18.40 -6.42 14.93
CA THR A 138 19.49 -5.46 14.96
C THR A 138 20.86 -6.09 15.22
N ARG A 139 20.91 -7.36 15.65
CA ARG A 139 22.16 -8.07 15.96
C ARG A 139 22.82 -8.64 14.71
N ASP A 140 22.01 -9.16 13.78
CA ASP A 140 22.51 -9.81 12.56
C ASP A 140 22.00 -9.18 11.26
N PHE A 141 21.18 -8.12 11.36
CA PHE A 141 20.56 -7.38 10.24
C PHE A 141 19.77 -8.28 9.30
N THR A 142 19.12 -9.30 9.86
CA THR A 142 18.23 -10.20 9.11
C THR A 142 16.78 -10.05 9.55
N PHE A 143 15.86 -10.48 8.69
CA PHE A 143 14.44 -10.64 9.00
C PHE A 143 14.01 -12.07 8.66
N GLU A 144 12.99 -12.57 9.35
CA GLU A 144 12.41 -13.88 9.02
C GLU A 144 11.43 -13.72 7.86
N PHE A 145 11.64 -14.49 6.79
CA PHE A 145 10.76 -14.57 5.65
C PHE A 145 10.11 -15.95 5.58
N MET A 146 8.79 -15.99 5.61
CA MET A 146 8.01 -17.18 5.25
C MET A 146 7.86 -17.22 3.74
N GLY A 147 8.14 -18.38 3.13
CA GLY A 147 7.97 -18.53 1.68
C GLY A 147 6.54 -18.20 1.23
N ARG A 148 6.41 -17.71 0.00
CA ARG A 148 5.14 -17.24 -0.57
C ARG A 148 4.89 -17.95 -1.89
N GLU A 149 3.75 -18.60 -2.08
CA GLU A 149 3.49 -19.43 -3.27
C GLU A 149 3.66 -18.64 -4.59
N GLU A 150 3.29 -17.36 -4.56
CA GLU A 150 3.40 -16.45 -5.70
C GLU A 150 4.83 -15.96 -5.99
N PHE A 151 5.79 -16.23 -5.11
CA PHE A 151 7.16 -15.72 -5.23
C PHE A 151 7.84 -16.20 -6.51
N SER A 152 7.70 -17.47 -6.88
CA SER A 152 8.30 -18.03 -8.10
C SER A 152 7.71 -17.40 -9.36
N ARG A 153 6.41 -17.12 -9.37
CA ARG A 153 5.76 -16.42 -10.48
C ARG A 153 6.28 -14.99 -10.61
N ILE A 154 6.31 -14.23 -9.50
CA ILE A 154 6.85 -12.87 -9.45
C ILE A 154 8.30 -12.86 -9.95
N PHE A 155 9.13 -13.79 -9.46
CA PHE A 155 10.52 -13.91 -9.83
C PHE A 155 10.70 -14.19 -11.34
N SER A 156 9.94 -15.13 -11.90
CA SER A 156 9.99 -15.49 -13.32
C SER A 156 9.61 -14.31 -14.24
N GLU A 157 8.57 -13.55 -13.87
CA GLU A 157 8.16 -12.36 -14.60
C GLU A 157 9.25 -11.28 -14.57
N ILE A 158 9.96 -11.14 -13.44
CA ILE A 158 11.09 -10.21 -13.28
C ILE A 158 12.34 -10.67 -14.05
N GLU A 159 12.65 -11.96 -14.09
CA GLU A 159 13.76 -12.48 -14.90
C GLU A 159 13.56 -12.21 -16.39
N THR A 160 12.33 -12.38 -16.88
CA THR A 160 11.95 -12.05 -18.27
C THR A 160 12.19 -10.56 -18.57
N LEU A 161 11.90 -9.70 -17.59
CA LEU A 161 12.15 -8.26 -17.67
C LEU A 161 13.65 -7.94 -17.67
N ILE A 162 14.45 -8.60 -16.82
CA ILE A 162 15.91 -8.41 -16.73
C ILE A 162 16.58 -8.82 -18.04
N ASN A 163 16.18 -9.96 -18.63
CA ASN A 163 16.79 -10.54 -19.83
C ASN A 163 16.41 -9.82 -21.14
N GLY A 164 15.58 -8.78 -21.08
CA GLY A 164 15.29 -7.90 -22.22
C GLY A 164 14.24 -8.44 -23.20
N SER A 165 13.63 -9.59 -22.91
CA SER A 165 12.50 -10.16 -23.65
C SER A 165 11.14 -9.56 -23.24
N GLY A 166 11.12 -8.62 -22.29
CA GLY A 166 9.91 -7.95 -21.79
C GLY A 166 10.08 -6.44 -21.61
N GLY A 167 9.03 -5.79 -21.09
CA GLY A 167 8.99 -4.38 -20.75
C GLY A 167 9.94 -4.05 -19.60
N LYS A 168 10.10 -2.77 -19.29
CA LYS A 168 11.12 -2.31 -18.33
C LYS A 168 10.65 -2.37 -16.88
N HIS A 169 9.35 -2.40 -16.63
CA HIS A 169 8.76 -2.19 -15.30
C HIS A 169 7.85 -3.34 -14.87
N TYR A 170 7.94 -3.70 -13.58
CA TYR A 170 7.11 -4.68 -12.89
C TYR A 170 6.46 -4.09 -11.65
N PHE A 171 5.14 -4.24 -11.50
CA PHE A 171 4.39 -3.68 -10.37
C PHE A 171 3.76 -4.76 -9.50
N ILE A 172 4.06 -4.70 -8.20
CA ILE A 172 3.43 -5.51 -7.16
C ILE A 172 2.40 -4.64 -6.44
N ASN A 173 1.14 -4.77 -6.85
CA ASN A 173 0.00 -4.03 -6.31
C ASN A 173 -0.82 -4.96 -5.43
N ALA A 174 -0.58 -4.96 -4.13
CA ALA A 174 -1.34 -5.81 -3.20
C ALA A 174 -2.01 -4.97 -2.13
N THR A 175 -3.04 -5.56 -1.52
CA THR A 175 -3.75 -4.96 -0.37
C THR A 175 -2.78 -4.58 0.76
N TYR A 176 -3.21 -3.63 1.59
CA TYR A 176 -2.45 -3.21 2.76
C TYR A 176 -2.19 -4.41 3.67
N GLY A 177 -0.94 -4.63 4.08
CA GLY A 177 -0.58 -5.74 4.98
C GLY A 177 -0.34 -7.11 4.34
N TRP A 178 -0.37 -7.22 3.00
CA TRP A 178 -0.11 -8.49 2.30
C TRP A 178 1.32 -9.03 2.47
N GLY A 179 2.28 -8.19 2.86
CA GLY A 179 3.70 -8.54 2.94
C GLY A 179 4.53 -8.17 1.70
N LYS A 180 4.13 -7.13 0.95
CA LYS A 180 4.86 -6.65 -0.25
C LYS A 180 6.33 -6.35 0.06
N SER A 181 6.58 -5.62 1.14
CA SER A 181 7.93 -5.25 1.59
C SER A 181 8.79 -6.48 1.88
N TYR A 182 8.22 -7.53 2.49
CA TYR A 182 8.92 -8.80 2.73
C TYR A 182 9.32 -9.46 1.41
N VAL A 183 8.39 -9.52 0.44
CA VAL A 183 8.65 -10.10 -0.89
C VAL A 183 9.73 -9.32 -1.64
N LEU A 184 9.66 -7.98 -1.63
CA LEU A 184 10.66 -7.13 -2.29
C LEU A 184 12.04 -7.22 -1.65
N ALA A 185 12.12 -7.26 -0.32
CA ALA A 185 13.37 -7.43 0.40
C ALA A 185 13.99 -8.82 0.13
N ALA A 186 13.17 -9.87 0.13
CA ALA A 186 13.60 -11.23 -0.21
C ALA A 186 14.08 -11.33 -1.67
N LEU A 187 13.34 -10.72 -2.59
CA LEU A 187 13.71 -10.62 -4.01
C LEU A 187 15.06 -9.89 -4.19
N ALA A 188 15.24 -8.74 -3.54
CA ALA A 188 16.49 -7.99 -3.63
C ALA A 188 17.68 -8.83 -3.14
N ALA A 189 17.52 -9.54 -2.01
CA ALA A 189 18.55 -10.44 -1.50
C ALA A 189 18.83 -11.61 -2.45
N LEU A 190 17.81 -12.26 -3.01
CA LEU A 190 17.99 -13.36 -3.97
C LEU A 190 18.70 -12.92 -5.25
N LEU A 191 18.31 -11.78 -5.82
CA LEU A 191 18.97 -11.22 -7.00
C LEU A 191 20.43 -10.85 -6.72
N LEU A 192 20.71 -10.26 -5.54
CA LEU A 192 22.07 -10.00 -5.08
C LEU A 192 22.86 -11.30 -4.86
N LYS A 193 22.24 -12.37 -4.36
CA LYS A 193 22.86 -13.70 -4.21
C LYS A 193 23.27 -14.28 -5.57
N GLN A 194 22.40 -14.17 -6.57
CA GLN A 194 22.64 -14.58 -7.95
C GLN A 194 23.59 -13.67 -8.73
N GLY A 195 24.00 -12.55 -8.12
CA GLY A 195 25.01 -11.65 -8.69
C GLY A 195 24.53 -10.64 -9.68
N LYS A 196 23.25 -10.28 -9.59
CA LYS A 196 22.71 -9.11 -10.25
C LYS A 196 23.05 -7.84 -9.46
N SER A 197 23.18 -6.72 -10.15
CA SER A 197 23.39 -5.40 -9.53
C SER A 197 22.05 -4.78 -9.16
N VAL A 198 21.68 -4.87 -7.88
CA VAL A 198 20.38 -4.42 -7.38
C VAL A 198 20.53 -3.14 -6.55
N VAL A 199 19.82 -2.09 -6.94
CA VAL A 199 19.66 -0.87 -6.16
C VAL A 199 18.30 -0.95 -5.45
N TYR A 200 18.31 -1.28 -4.16
CA TYR A 200 17.09 -1.43 -3.36
C TYR A 200 16.78 -0.15 -2.57
N ILE A 201 15.69 0.52 -2.92
CA ILE A 201 15.11 1.66 -2.20
C ILE A 201 13.96 1.13 -1.35
N SER A 202 14.27 0.73 -0.11
CA SER A 202 13.30 0.09 0.78
C SER A 202 12.26 1.02 1.40
N HIS A 203 12.50 2.33 1.43
CA HIS A 203 11.61 3.29 2.10
C HIS A 203 11.65 4.65 1.40
N CYS A 204 10.71 4.88 0.48
CA CYS A 204 10.72 6.09 -0.35
C CYS A 204 10.57 7.38 0.45
N ALA A 205 9.80 7.40 1.54
CA ALA A 205 9.70 8.59 2.40
C ALA A 205 11.06 8.97 3.01
N GLU A 206 11.90 8.00 3.37
CA GLU A 206 13.25 8.28 3.90
C GLU A 206 14.18 8.80 2.81
N PHE A 207 14.04 8.30 1.57
CA PHE A 207 14.72 8.88 0.42
C PHE A 207 14.26 10.33 0.15
N ILE A 208 12.97 10.64 0.29
CA ILE A 208 12.43 12.01 0.12
C ILE A 208 12.93 12.98 1.20
N ILE A 209 13.30 12.48 2.38
CA ILE A 209 13.89 13.29 3.45
C ILE A 209 15.40 13.41 3.27
N ARG A 210 16.11 12.28 3.20
CA ARG A 210 17.58 12.21 3.25
C ARG A 210 18.29 12.35 1.90
N GLY A 211 17.64 11.98 0.80
CA GLY A 211 18.06 12.32 -0.56
C GLY A 211 19.30 11.57 -1.00
N LEU A 212 20.30 12.32 -1.46
CA LEU A 212 21.50 11.78 -2.09
C LEU A 212 22.22 10.76 -1.22
N ASP A 213 22.34 11.02 0.09
CA ASP A 213 23.03 10.10 1.01
C ASP A 213 22.30 8.77 1.17
N TYR A 214 20.96 8.79 1.12
CA TYR A 214 20.16 7.57 1.11
C TYR A 214 20.43 6.80 -0.18
N LEU A 215 20.31 7.46 -1.33
CA LEU A 215 20.48 6.83 -2.63
C LEU A 215 21.89 6.25 -2.81
N ARG A 216 22.94 6.99 -2.44
CA ARG A 216 24.32 6.50 -2.42
C ARG A 216 24.47 5.25 -1.55
N THR A 217 23.77 5.19 -0.42
CA THR A 217 23.74 4.01 0.45
C THR A 217 23.13 2.79 -0.25
N CYS A 218 22.10 2.96 -1.07
CA CYS A 218 21.56 1.90 -1.92
C CYS A 218 22.56 1.45 -3.00
N PHE A 219 23.26 2.39 -3.64
CA PHE A 219 24.30 2.06 -4.62
C PHE A 219 25.48 1.31 -4.00
N PHE A 220 25.88 1.62 -2.76
CA PHE A 220 26.95 0.87 -2.10
C PHE A 220 26.62 -0.61 -2.00
N MET A 221 25.37 -0.99 -1.72
CA MET A 221 24.95 -2.39 -1.70
C MET A 221 25.04 -3.05 -3.07
N ALA A 222 24.61 -2.35 -4.12
CA ALA A 222 24.64 -2.87 -5.49
C ALA A 222 26.06 -3.23 -5.95
N TYR A 223 27.08 -2.54 -5.42
CA TYR A 223 28.48 -2.64 -5.86
C TYR A 223 29.43 -3.18 -4.78
N ALA A 224 28.91 -3.65 -3.65
CA ALA A 224 29.71 -4.08 -2.50
C ALA A 224 30.56 -5.34 -2.73
N ARG A 225 30.41 -6.02 -3.86
CA ARG A 225 31.16 -7.23 -4.22
C ARG A 225 32.65 -6.97 -4.51
N HIS A 226 33.00 -5.77 -4.97
CA HIS A 226 34.37 -5.43 -5.34
C HIS A 226 34.75 -4.05 -4.79
N GLU A 227 35.87 -3.99 -4.07
CA GLU A 227 36.36 -2.74 -3.46
C GLU A 227 36.59 -1.62 -4.50
N LYS A 228 37.07 -1.99 -5.70
CA LYS A 228 37.25 -1.05 -6.81
C LYS A 228 35.93 -0.41 -7.25
N ASP A 229 34.84 -1.16 -7.24
CA ASP A 229 33.51 -0.65 -7.61
C ASP A 229 32.91 0.22 -6.50
N LEU A 230 33.16 -0.13 -5.23
CA LEU A 230 32.76 0.70 -4.09
C LEU A 230 33.38 2.10 -4.14
N GLN A 231 34.66 2.21 -4.52
CA GLN A 231 35.31 3.51 -4.63
C GLN A 231 34.63 4.41 -5.66
N ARG A 232 34.20 3.86 -6.80
CA ARG A 232 33.44 4.59 -7.83
C ARG A 232 32.13 5.18 -7.26
N VAL A 233 31.46 4.45 -6.37
CA VAL A 233 30.23 4.92 -5.70
C VAL A 233 30.53 5.97 -4.63
N VAL A 234 31.67 5.87 -3.93
CA VAL A 234 32.10 6.87 -2.93
C VAL A 234 32.26 8.25 -3.56
N ASP A 235 32.69 8.29 -4.81
CA ASP A 235 33.00 9.51 -5.55
C ASP A 235 31.76 10.21 -6.12
N LEU A 236 30.58 9.58 -6.06
CA LEU A 236 29.31 10.21 -6.46
C LEU A 236 28.93 11.29 -5.43
N LYS A 237 29.08 12.59 -5.76
CA LYS A 237 28.81 13.73 -4.86
C LYS A 237 27.54 14.50 -5.20
N SER A 238 26.92 14.18 -6.32
CA SER A 238 25.69 14.82 -6.78
C SER A 238 24.77 13.81 -7.47
N TYR A 239 23.51 14.19 -7.66
CA TYR A 239 22.58 13.40 -8.48
C TYR A 239 23.00 13.33 -9.95
N GLN A 240 23.69 14.36 -10.45
CA GLN A 240 24.27 14.33 -11.79
C GLN A 240 25.36 13.25 -11.90
N ASP A 241 26.19 13.09 -10.87
CA ASP A 241 27.20 12.02 -10.85
C ASP A 241 26.54 10.64 -10.88
N ILE A 242 25.45 10.45 -10.12
CA ILE A 242 24.68 9.20 -10.16
C ILE A 242 24.10 8.96 -11.55
N SER A 243 23.48 9.97 -12.15
CA SER A 243 22.91 9.86 -13.50
C SER A 243 23.99 9.49 -14.52
N ASN A 244 25.13 10.18 -14.50
CA ASN A 244 26.27 9.89 -15.36
C ASN A 244 26.81 8.47 -15.13
N PHE A 245 26.93 8.04 -13.87
CA PHE A 245 27.40 6.71 -13.50
C PHE A 245 26.48 5.61 -14.03
N VAL A 246 25.16 5.79 -13.88
CA VAL A 246 24.16 4.84 -14.34
C VAL A 246 24.15 4.73 -15.87
N GLN A 247 24.25 5.87 -16.58
CA GLN A 247 24.42 5.89 -18.03
C GLN A 247 25.71 5.19 -18.47
N GLN A 248 26.83 5.40 -17.76
CA GLN A 248 28.09 4.71 -18.06
C GLN A 248 27.95 3.19 -17.92
N GLU A 249 27.30 2.71 -16.86
CA GLU A 249 27.04 1.27 -16.68
C GLU A 249 26.19 0.72 -17.83
N GLN A 250 25.19 1.47 -18.29
CA GLN A 250 24.40 1.11 -19.46
C GLN A 250 25.25 1.03 -20.74
N THR A 251 26.14 2.01 -20.99
CA THR A 251 27.00 2.00 -22.19
C THR A 251 27.95 0.81 -22.27
N VAL A 252 28.33 0.23 -21.13
CA VAL A 252 29.12 -1.01 -21.07
C VAL A 252 28.24 -2.28 -21.01
N GLY A 253 26.94 -2.15 -21.30
CA GLY A 253 25.98 -3.26 -21.35
C GLY A 253 25.53 -3.78 -19.98
N LYS A 254 25.86 -3.09 -18.89
CA LYS A 254 25.39 -3.47 -17.55
C LYS A 254 24.02 -2.85 -17.27
N ARG A 255 23.04 -3.70 -17.03
CA ARG A 255 21.69 -3.29 -16.66
C ARG A 255 21.47 -3.44 -15.16
N LEU A 256 21.31 -2.32 -14.47
CA LEU A 256 20.88 -2.27 -13.07
C LEU A 256 19.41 -2.69 -12.90
N ILE A 257 19.11 -3.21 -11.71
CA ILE A 257 17.76 -3.55 -11.27
C ILE A 257 17.42 -2.65 -10.09
N PHE A 258 16.46 -1.75 -10.29
CA PHE A 258 15.90 -0.93 -9.23
C PHE A 258 14.72 -1.66 -8.60
N VAL A 259 14.82 -1.93 -7.31
CA VAL A 259 13.71 -2.46 -6.51
C VAL A 259 13.28 -1.33 -5.59
N ILE A 260 12.03 -0.88 -5.71
CA ILE A 260 11.52 0.28 -4.98
C ILE A 260 10.30 -0.15 -4.19
N ASP A 261 10.33 0.09 -2.88
CA ASP A 261 9.21 -0.17 -1.99
C ASP A 261 8.55 1.15 -1.55
N GLN A 262 7.23 1.09 -1.30
CA GLN A 262 6.39 2.22 -0.91
C GLN A 262 6.39 3.39 -1.91
N MET A 263 6.23 3.10 -3.20
CA MET A 263 6.26 4.14 -4.24
C MET A 263 5.13 5.18 -4.12
N GLU A 264 4.07 4.87 -3.37
CA GLU A 264 3.01 5.81 -3.00
C GLU A 264 3.53 7.05 -2.29
N CYS A 265 4.72 7.00 -1.66
CA CYS A 265 5.33 8.18 -1.04
C CYS A 265 5.70 9.27 -2.04
N PHE A 266 5.66 9.01 -3.35
CA PHE A 266 5.83 10.07 -4.33
C PHE A 266 4.52 10.77 -4.69
N ASP A 267 3.37 10.17 -4.39
CA ASP A 267 2.06 10.68 -4.81
C ASP A 267 1.71 11.94 -4.00
N LEU A 268 1.55 13.09 -4.65
CA LEU A 268 1.33 14.38 -3.95
C LEU A 268 0.00 14.46 -3.20
N ASP A 269 -0.91 13.56 -3.55
CA ASP A 269 -2.21 13.34 -2.92
C ASP A 269 -2.13 12.27 -1.83
N CYS A 270 -0.97 11.66 -1.60
CA CYS A 270 -0.75 10.74 -0.50
C CYS A 270 -0.84 11.50 0.84
N PRO A 271 -1.76 11.12 1.74
CA PRO A 271 -1.94 11.80 3.01
C PRO A 271 -0.73 11.65 3.95
N ASP A 272 0.10 10.62 3.73
CA ASP A 272 1.32 10.37 4.51
C ASP A 272 2.46 11.35 4.18
N ILE A 273 2.36 12.13 3.10
CA ILE A 273 3.36 13.14 2.76
C ILE A 273 3.10 14.42 3.52
N HIS A 274 3.98 14.72 4.47
CA HIS A 274 3.96 16.00 5.17
C HIS A 274 4.07 17.17 4.17
N PRO A 275 3.24 18.23 4.27
CA PRO A 275 3.23 19.35 3.32
C PRO A 275 4.59 19.98 3.04
N LEU A 276 5.47 20.01 4.04
CA LEU A 276 6.84 20.53 3.93
C LEU A 276 7.74 19.76 2.95
N PHE A 277 7.37 18.53 2.59
CA PHE A 277 8.16 17.68 1.70
C PHE A 277 7.58 17.57 0.29
N LYS A 278 6.47 18.26 -0.04
CA LYS A 278 5.86 18.18 -1.39
C LYS A 278 6.82 18.58 -2.50
N LYS A 279 7.58 19.66 -2.31
CA LYS A 279 8.58 20.12 -3.29
C LYS A 279 9.68 19.08 -3.50
N GLN A 280 10.25 18.56 -2.40
CA GLN A 280 11.30 17.54 -2.42
C GLN A 280 10.79 16.25 -3.05
N THR A 281 9.52 15.90 -2.83
CA THR A 281 8.85 14.74 -3.44
C THR A 281 8.86 14.84 -4.96
N VAL A 282 8.44 15.98 -5.52
CA VAL A 282 8.46 16.22 -6.97
C VAL A 282 9.88 16.17 -7.51
N GLU A 283 10.79 16.94 -6.94
CA GLU A 283 12.17 17.07 -7.43
C GLU A 283 12.92 15.73 -7.40
N ARG A 284 12.79 14.97 -6.30
CA ARG A 284 13.47 13.67 -6.14
C ARG A 284 12.77 12.56 -6.91
N GLY A 285 11.45 12.62 -7.06
CA GLY A 285 10.70 11.71 -7.92
C GLY A 285 11.17 11.84 -9.37
N GLN A 286 11.15 13.06 -9.93
CA GLN A 286 11.57 13.32 -11.31
C GLN A 286 12.99 12.80 -11.58
N MET A 287 13.93 13.18 -10.71
CA MET A 287 15.32 12.75 -10.79
C MET A 287 15.48 11.23 -10.70
N LEU A 288 14.75 10.56 -9.80
CA LEU A 288 14.80 9.11 -9.68
C LEU A 288 14.33 8.43 -10.96
N PHE A 289 13.26 8.93 -11.59
CA PHE A 289 12.78 8.40 -12.87
C PHE A 289 13.78 8.63 -14.01
N ASP A 290 14.44 9.78 -14.05
CA ASP A 290 15.49 10.06 -15.03
C ASP A 290 16.67 9.08 -14.89
N ILE A 291 17.04 8.72 -13.66
CA ILE A 291 18.09 7.73 -13.37
C ILE A 291 17.67 6.31 -13.82
N ILE A 292 16.39 5.96 -13.71
CA ILE A 292 15.91 4.58 -13.93
C ILE A 292 15.56 4.27 -15.39
N TYR A 293 15.40 5.28 -16.25
CA TYR A 293 14.73 5.20 -17.56
C TYR A 293 15.05 3.97 -18.45
N ASP A 294 16.29 3.48 -18.48
CA ASP A 294 16.73 2.33 -19.28
C ASP A 294 17.08 1.07 -18.48
N HIS A 295 16.74 1.06 -17.20
CA HIS A 295 17.01 -0.02 -16.27
C HIS A 295 15.78 -0.90 -16.03
N ALA A 296 16.01 -2.03 -15.35
CA ALA A 296 14.92 -2.86 -14.86
C ALA A 296 14.34 -2.20 -13.60
N LEU A 297 13.01 -2.06 -13.53
CA LEU A 297 12.31 -1.47 -12.39
C LEU A 297 11.29 -2.45 -11.83
N VAL A 298 11.37 -2.73 -10.54
CA VAL A 298 10.41 -3.51 -9.76
C VAL A 298 9.87 -2.63 -8.65
N VAL A 299 8.56 -2.47 -8.58
CA VAL A 299 7.92 -1.52 -7.65
C VAL A 299 6.89 -2.23 -6.79
N GLY A 300 6.98 -2.01 -5.48
CA GLY A 300 5.87 -2.21 -4.55
C GLY A 300 5.16 -0.89 -4.30
N SER A 301 3.84 -0.92 -4.39
CA SER A 301 3.04 0.21 -3.94
C SER A 301 1.75 -0.24 -3.26
N SER A 302 1.24 0.59 -2.36
CA SER A 302 -0.17 0.50 -1.99
C SER A 302 -1.04 0.78 -3.21
N ALA A 303 -2.14 0.05 -3.36
CA ALA A 303 -2.84 -0.01 -4.64
C ALA A 303 -3.60 1.28 -5.02
N ASN A 304 -3.60 2.31 -4.15
CA ASN A 304 -4.19 3.64 -4.43
C ASN A 304 -3.21 4.64 -5.03
N ALA A 305 -1.92 4.31 -5.21
CA ALA A 305 -0.97 5.26 -5.80
C ALA A 305 -1.42 5.68 -7.22
N HIS A 306 -1.92 6.91 -7.33
CA HIS A 306 -2.48 7.51 -8.54
C HIS A 306 -1.38 7.97 -9.51
N MET A 307 -0.13 8.05 -9.03
CA MET A 307 1.04 8.41 -9.83
C MET A 307 1.24 7.52 -11.06
N PHE A 308 0.72 6.30 -11.08
CA PHE A 308 0.92 5.38 -12.22
C PHE A 308 -0.02 5.58 -13.40
N GLN A 309 -0.69 6.73 -13.52
CA GLN A 309 -1.13 7.16 -14.84
C GLN A 309 0.10 7.52 -15.68
N PRO A 310 0.34 6.90 -16.85
CA PRO A 310 1.47 7.19 -17.74
C PRO A 310 1.66 8.69 -18.04
N ALA A 311 0.61 9.49 -17.88
CA ALA A 311 0.64 10.94 -18.03
C ALA A 311 1.45 11.68 -16.95
N HIS A 312 1.50 11.20 -15.69
CA HIS A 312 2.18 11.90 -14.58
C HIS A 312 3.69 11.62 -14.53
N LEU A 313 4.14 10.49 -15.07
CA LEU A 313 5.54 10.05 -14.98
C LEU A 313 6.45 10.60 -16.08
N GLY A 314 5.94 11.42 -17.01
CA GLY A 314 6.69 11.80 -18.23
C GLY A 314 7.10 10.61 -19.12
N LEU A 315 6.78 9.38 -18.70
CA LEU A 315 6.89 8.16 -19.47
C LEU A 315 5.93 8.32 -20.65
N ARG A 316 6.48 8.68 -21.82
CA ARG A 316 5.75 8.70 -23.09
C ARG A 316 4.80 7.50 -23.14
N ARG A 317 3.58 7.72 -23.67
CA ARG A 317 2.43 6.78 -23.76
C ARG A 317 2.71 5.35 -24.27
N ASN A 318 3.96 5.02 -24.58
CA ASN A 318 4.44 3.78 -25.16
C ASN A 318 5.45 3.02 -24.28
N CYS A 319 5.52 3.25 -22.96
CA CYS A 319 6.26 2.33 -22.09
C CYS A 319 5.37 1.12 -21.79
N PRO A 320 5.60 -0.05 -22.42
CA PRO A 320 4.73 -1.21 -22.21
C PRO A 320 4.85 -1.67 -20.76
N MET A 321 3.75 -1.55 -20.01
CA MET A 321 3.61 -2.16 -18.69
C MET A 321 3.46 -3.67 -18.89
N ASN A 322 4.45 -4.46 -18.47
CA ASN A 322 4.48 -5.89 -18.79
C ASN A 322 4.00 -6.80 -17.65
N GLY A 323 3.82 -6.28 -16.43
CA GLY A 323 3.31 -7.08 -15.32
C GLY A 323 2.67 -6.24 -14.22
N ARG A 324 1.46 -6.62 -13.82
CA ARG A 324 0.80 -6.19 -12.58
C ARG A 324 0.38 -7.44 -11.81
N PHE A 325 0.94 -7.59 -10.63
CA PHE A 325 0.53 -8.59 -9.67
C PHE A 325 -0.49 -7.99 -8.71
N TYR A 326 -1.67 -8.61 -8.62
CA TYR A 326 -2.70 -8.27 -7.64
C TYR A 326 -2.91 -9.43 -6.68
N ALA A 327 -2.81 -9.17 -5.37
CA ALA A 327 -3.06 -10.19 -4.36
C ALA A 327 -3.78 -9.68 -3.11
N ASN A 328 -4.57 -10.60 -2.57
CA ASN A 328 -5.37 -10.46 -1.36
C ASN A 328 -4.96 -11.55 -0.37
N GLY A 329 -4.56 -11.16 0.83
CA GLY A 329 -4.25 -12.10 1.92
C GLY A 329 -3.20 -13.16 1.59
N LEU A 330 -3.05 -14.09 2.53
CA LEU A 330 -2.34 -15.35 2.36
C LEU A 330 -3.26 -16.39 1.71
N SER A 331 -2.69 -17.29 0.92
CA SER A 331 -3.41 -18.47 0.40
C SER A 331 -3.79 -19.45 1.51
N THR A 332 -4.66 -20.43 1.22
CA THR A 332 -5.00 -21.50 2.17
C THR A 332 -3.77 -22.27 2.66
N ALA A 333 -2.81 -22.55 1.77
CA ALA A 333 -1.58 -23.25 2.14
C ALA A 333 -0.67 -22.35 3.00
N GLU A 334 -0.56 -21.07 2.65
CA GLU A 334 0.22 -20.09 3.42
C GLU A 334 -0.34 -19.86 4.83
N VAL A 335 -1.66 -19.76 4.97
CA VAL A 335 -2.34 -19.64 6.28
C VAL A 335 -2.12 -20.90 7.13
N ALA A 336 -2.27 -22.09 6.54
CA ALA A 336 -2.02 -23.33 7.25
C ALA A 336 -0.57 -23.42 7.76
N ALA A 337 0.41 -23.05 6.93
CA ALA A 337 1.81 -23.01 7.33
C ALA A 337 2.07 -21.96 8.43
N TRP A 338 1.40 -20.80 8.37
CA TRP A 338 1.46 -19.78 9.40
C TRP A 338 0.96 -20.31 10.76
N TRP A 339 -0.21 -20.95 10.80
CA TRP A 339 -0.76 -21.54 12.02
C TRP A 339 0.17 -22.61 12.60
N ASN A 340 0.58 -23.57 11.76
CA ASN A 340 1.44 -24.68 12.19
C ASN A 340 2.75 -24.18 12.79
N HIS A 341 3.36 -23.16 12.19
CA HIS A 341 4.60 -22.60 12.69
C HIS A 341 4.46 -22.01 14.10
N TYR A 342 3.48 -21.13 14.32
CA TYR A 342 3.33 -20.47 15.61
C TYR A 342 2.72 -21.36 16.69
N GLU A 343 1.96 -22.38 16.30
CA GLU A 343 1.53 -23.46 17.19
C GLU A 343 2.74 -24.26 17.69
N ASN A 344 3.63 -24.69 16.79
CA ASN A 344 4.85 -25.42 17.15
C ASN A 344 5.80 -24.59 18.02
N GLN A 345 5.85 -23.28 17.81
CA GLN A 345 6.63 -22.37 18.66
C GLN A 345 5.96 -22.03 19.99
N ARG A 346 4.73 -22.52 20.24
CA ARG A 346 3.92 -22.19 21.43
C ARG A 346 3.74 -20.67 21.62
N LYS A 347 3.57 -19.96 20.51
CA LYS A 347 3.37 -18.50 20.45
C LYS A 347 1.92 -18.12 20.17
N LEU A 348 1.02 -19.09 20.06
CA LEU A 348 -0.41 -18.83 19.92
C LEU A 348 -1.09 -18.75 21.29
N PRO A 349 -2.13 -17.92 21.44
CA PRO A 349 -3.00 -17.95 22.62
C PRO A 349 -3.64 -19.33 22.79
N LYS A 350 -3.83 -19.78 24.03
CA LYS A 350 -4.40 -21.10 24.35
C LYS A 350 -5.76 -21.35 23.72
N LEU A 351 -6.57 -20.30 23.57
CA LEU A 351 -7.89 -20.35 22.93
C LEU A 351 -7.84 -20.74 21.45
N LEU A 352 -6.65 -20.73 20.84
CA LEU A 352 -6.37 -21.02 19.43
C LEU A 352 -5.45 -22.23 19.24
N THR A 353 -5.03 -22.90 20.31
CA THR A 353 -4.18 -24.11 20.26
C THR A 353 -5.00 -25.37 20.52
N TYR A 354 -4.61 -26.49 19.92
CA TYR A 354 -5.28 -27.75 20.19
C TYR A 354 -5.07 -28.23 21.64
N PRO A 355 -6.09 -28.84 22.26
CA PRO A 355 -6.04 -29.34 23.62
C PRO A 355 -4.99 -30.46 23.77
N LEU A 356 -3.98 -30.26 24.62
CA LEU A 356 -2.86 -31.22 24.73
C LEU A 356 -3.14 -32.45 25.58
N ASN A 357 -4.15 -32.44 26.47
CA ASN A 357 -4.60 -33.59 27.27
C ASN A 357 -5.85 -33.20 28.10
N GLY A 358 -7.06 -33.47 27.60
CA GLY A 358 -8.29 -33.40 28.40
C GLY A 358 -8.77 -31.99 28.82
N SER A 359 -8.40 -30.92 28.12
CA SER A 359 -9.04 -29.62 28.34
C SER A 359 -10.44 -29.58 27.71
N ASP A 360 -11.35 -28.81 28.29
CA ASP A 360 -12.77 -28.70 27.89
C ASP A 360 -13.00 -28.15 26.46
N LEU A 361 -11.97 -27.63 25.80
CA LEU A 361 -12.04 -27.07 24.45
C LEU A 361 -12.08 -28.17 23.40
N LYS A 362 -13.17 -28.23 22.63
CA LYS A 362 -13.28 -29.17 21.51
C LYS A 362 -12.44 -28.69 20.34
N THR A 363 -11.84 -29.61 19.59
CA THR A 363 -11.10 -29.35 18.35
C THR A 363 -11.92 -28.50 17.35
N ASP A 364 -13.23 -28.75 17.28
CA ASP A 364 -14.15 -27.98 16.42
C ASP A 364 -14.24 -26.50 16.82
N ASP A 365 -14.15 -26.19 18.12
CA ASP A 365 -14.18 -24.81 18.61
C ASP A 365 -12.90 -24.06 18.20
N VAL A 366 -11.73 -24.72 18.27
CA VAL A 366 -10.45 -24.14 17.83
C VAL A 366 -10.49 -23.86 16.33
N ASN A 367 -10.97 -24.81 15.53
CA ASN A 367 -11.11 -24.64 14.09
C ASN A 367 -12.07 -23.51 13.72
N LEU A 368 -13.21 -23.41 14.42
CA LEU A 368 -14.17 -22.34 14.20
C LEU A 368 -13.57 -20.97 14.52
N ARG A 369 -12.83 -20.86 15.63
CA ARG A 369 -12.14 -19.61 16.02
C ARG A 369 -11.06 -19.22 15.02
N ARG A 370 -10.25 -20.17 14.54
CA ARG A 370 -9.23 -19.91 13.50
C ARG A 370 -9.90 -19.38 12.22
N LYS A 371 -10.98 -20.02 11.76
CA LYS A 371 -11.77 -19.55 10.61
C LYS A 371 -12.37 -18.16 10.83
N GLU A 372 -12.85 -17.86 12.04
CA GLU A 372 -13.35 -16.51 12.37
C GLU A 372 -12.22 -15.47 12.28
N ILE A 373 -11.01 -15.79 12.75
CA ILE A 373 -9.84 -14.91 12.61
C ILE A 373 -9.41 -14.73 11.16
N GLU A 374 -9.35 -15.82 10.40
CA GLU A 374 -9.08 -15.76 8.96
C GLU A 374 -10.10 -14.88 8.24
N TYR A 375 -11.39 -14.98 8.59
CA TYR A 375 -12.42 -14.10 8.06
C TYR A 375 -12.21 -12.64 8.46
N ILE A 376 -12.03 -12.35 9.75
CA ILE A 376 -11.82 -10.99 10.29
C ILE A 376 -10.61 -10.33 9.62
N THR A 377 -9.52 -11.09 9.47
CA THR A 377 -8.26 -10.59 8.90
C THR A 377 -8.22 -10.66 7.38
N GLY A 378 -9.12 -11.42 6.74
CA GLY A 378 -9.01 -11.77 5.33
C GLY A 378 -7.73 -12.53 5.01
N SER A 379 -7.25 -13.31 5.98
CA SER A 379 -5.94 -13.97 5.95
C SER A 379 -4.78 -13.00 5.68
N ASN A 380 -4.94 -11.72 6.01
CA ASN A 380 -3.90 -10.72 5.81
C ASN A 380 -2.73 -10.96 6.76
N PHE A 381 -1.51 -11.09 6.23
CA PHE A 381 -0.32 -11.43 7.01
C PHE A 381 -0.09 -10.48 8.19
N ASP A 382 -0.20 -9.17 7.97
CA ASP A 382 0.04 -8.19 9.03
C ASP A 382 -1.02 -8.20 10.13
N LEU A 383 -2.29 -8.47 9.78
CA LEU A 383 -3.39 -8.57 10.74
C LEU A 383 -3.40 -9.92 11.46
N LEU A 384 -3.00 -11.01 10.80
CA LEU A 384 -2.79 -12.31 11.44
C LEU A 384 -1.72 -12.20 12.54
N ASN A 385 -0.63 -11.46 12.28
CA ASN A 385 0.41 -11.24 13.28
C ASN A 385 -0.09 -10.48 14.53
N CYS A 386 -1.23 -9.77 14.49
CA CYS A 386 -1.85 -9.20 15.69
C CYS A 386 -2.32 -10.27 16.69
N VAL A 387 -2.54 -11.51 16.25
CA VAL A 387 -2.86 -12.64 17.16
C VAL A 387 -1.69 -12.90 18.11
N LEU A 388 -0.45 -12.78 17.61
CA LEU A 388 0.77 -13.05 18.36
C LEU A 388 0.99 -12.03 19.49
N ALA A 389 0.55 -10.78 19.29
CA ALA A 389 0.62 -9.74 20.32
C ALA A 389 -0.25 -10.05 21.55
N LEU A 390 -1.30 -10.86 21.38
CA LEU A 390 -2.19 -11.31 22.45
C LEU A 390 -1.70 -12.57 23.17
N ALA A 391 -0.63 -13.20 22.67
CA ALA A 391 -0.09 -14.45 23.20
C ALA A 391 1.10 -14.25 24.15
N SER A 392 1.35 -13.01 24.61
CA SER A 392 2.62 -12.65 25.27
C SER A 392 2.95 -13.54 26.49
N PRO A 393 4.06 -14.31 26.43
CA PRO A 393 4.52 -15.14 27.55
C PRO A 393 4.94 -14.33 28.79
N GLN A 394 5.22 -13.03 28.61
CA GLN A 394 5.74 -12.14 29.64
C GLN A 394 4.64 -11.60 30.57
N THR A 395 3.38 -11.68 30.16
CA THR A 395 2.21 -11.28 30.97
C THR A 395 1.08 -12.30 30.86
N PRO A 396 1.25 -13.53 31.38
CA PRO A 396 0.22 -14.59 31.32
C PRO A 396 -1.12 -14.18 31.96
N ALA A 397 -1.08 -13.25 32.92
CA ALA A 397 -2.26 -12.70 33.57
C ALA A 397 -3.17 -11.88 32.62
N ASN A 398 -2.62 -11.43 31.49
CA ASN A 398 -3.32 -10.64 30.47
C ASN A 398 -3.78 -11.49 29.28
N GLU A 399 -3.53 -12.81 29.28
CA GLU A 399 -4.06 -13.70 28.26
C GLU A 399 -5.60 -13.68 28.32
N PRO A 400 -6.31 -13.51 27.18
CA PRO A 400 -7.76 -13.48 27.18
C PRO A 400 -8.34 -14.78 27.73
N LYS A 401 -9.19 -14.67 28.76
CA LYS A 401 -9.77 -15.82 29.46
C LYS A 401 -10.89 -16.50 28.67
N ASP A 402 -11.53 -15.76 27.77
CA ASP A 402 -12.61 -16.24 26.92
C ASP A 402 -12.52 -15.62 25.51
N TRP A 403 -13.34 -16.16 24.61
CA TRP A 403 -13.34 -15.77 23.21
C TRP A 403 -13.85 -14.35 22.98
N ALA A 404 -14.83 -13.88 23.75
CA ALA A 404 -15.40 -12.54 23.58
C ALA A 404 -14.37 -11.45 23.94
N LEU A 405 -13.66 -11.63 25.06
CA LEU A 405 -12.57 -10.76 25.45
C LEU A 405 -11.42 -10.80 24.44
N PHE A 406 -11.08 -11.99 23.93
CA PHE A 406 -10.06 -12.14 22.87
C PHE A 406 -10.40 -11.27 21.66
N LYS A 407 -11.62 -11.43 21.11
CA LYS A 407 -12.06 -10.64 19.95
C LYS A 407 -12.01 -9.15 20.20
N SER A 408 -12.49 -8.71 21.38
CA SER A 408 -12.47 -7.28 21.75
C SER A 408 -11.06 -6.71 21.78
N LEU A 409 -10.09 -7.44 22.33
CA LEU A 409 -8.70 -7.00 22.40
C LEU A 409 -7.98 -7.10 21.04
N PHE A 410 -8.35 -8.09 20.23
CA PHE A 410 -7.78 -8.32 18.90
C PHE A 410 -8.08 -7.18 17.94
N VAL A 411 -9.34 -6.77 17.82
CA VAL A 411 -9.73 -5.67 16.91
C VAL A 411 -9.36 -4.28 17.44
N LYS A 412 -8.89 -4.18 18.69
CA LYS A 412 -8.37 -2.96 19.31
C LYS A 412 -6.86 -2.78 19.11
N GLN A 413 -6.17 -3.76 18.52
CA GLN A 413 -4.73 -3.63 18.25
C GLN A 413 -4.46 -2.42 17.34
N PRO A 414 -3.32 -1.73 17.49
CA PRO A 414 -3.03 -0.50 16.74
C PRO A 414 -3.20 -0.62 15.21
N LYS A 415 -2.87 -1.77 14.62
CA LYS A 415 -3.02 -2.01 13.18
C LYS A 415 -4.48 -1.95 12.71
N PHE A 416 -5.42 -2.48 13.49
CA PHE A 416 -6.86 -2.42 13.16
C PHE A 416 -7.38 -0.98 13.24
N ASN A 417 -6.94 -0.22 14.25
CA ASN A 417 -7.29 1.20 14.36
C ASN A 417 -6.71 2.02 13.19
N ALA A 418 -5.47 1.74 12.77
CA ALA A 418 -4.88 2.39 11.60
C ALA A 418 -5.70 2.15 10.32
N ILE A 419 -6.16 0.91 10.09
CA ILE A 419 -7.07 0.61 8.97
C ILE A 419 -8.37 1.41 9.08
N ARG A 420 -8.99 1.45 10.26
CA ARG A 420 -10.23 2.22 10.46
C ARG A 420 -10.04 3.71 10.15
N LEU A 421 -8.92 4.29 10.57
CA LEU A 421 -8.57 5.69 10.28
C LEU A 421 -8.39 5.92 8.77
N LEU A 422 -7.58 5.10 8.09
CA LEU A 422 -7.35 5.21 6.64
C LEU A 422 -8.63 5.06 5.81
N MET A 423 -9.54 4.17 6.24
CA MET A 423 -10.85 4.01 5.62
C MET A 423 -11.77 5.20 5.86
N THR A 424 -11.74 5.77 7.08
CA THR A 424 -12.52 6.96 7.43
C THR A 424 -12.05 8.17 6.62
N GLU A 425 -10.74 8.33 6.47
CA GLU A 425 -10.14 9.39 5.65
C GLU A 425 -10.59 9.29 4.19
N PHE A 426 -10.43 8.12 3.56
CA PHE A 426 -10.88 7.91 2.19
C PHE A 426 -12.38 8.15 2.02
N TYR A 427 -13.18 7.70 2.99
CA TYR A 427 -14.61 7.96 3.00
C TYR A 427 -14.92 9.47 3.06
N CYS A 428 -14.20 10.24 3.87
CA CYS A 428 -14.34 11.69 3.94
C CYS A 428 -13.96 12.38 2.63
N GLU A 429 -13.01 11.85 1.87
CA GLU A 429 -12.70 12.33 0.52
C GLU A 429 -13.88 12.08 -0.43
N ILE A 430 -14.42 10.86 -0.46
CA ILE A 430 -15.60 10.52 -1.25
C ILE A 430 -16.82 11.37 -0.85
N ALA A 431 -16.97 11.70 0.42
CA ALA A 431 -18.07 12.55 0.89
C ALA A 431 -18.05 13.98 0.29
N ARG A 432 -16.88 14.44 -0.20
CA ARG A 432 -16.71 15.73 -0.88
C ARG A 432 -16.89 15.66 -2.40
N GLU A 433 -16.95 14.46 -2.96
CA GLU A 433 -17.17 14.27 -4.40
C GLU A 433 -18.58 14.66 -4.84
N PRO A 434 -18.85 14.87 -6.14
CA PRO A 434 -20.20 15.05 -6.66
C PRO A 434 -21.12 13.85 -6.36
N GLU A 435 -22.43 14.09 -6.30
CA GLU A 435 -23.42 13.04 -5.94
C GLU A 435 -23.39 11.82 -6.86
N GLU A 436 -23.05 11.98 -8.14
CA GLU A 436 -22.85 10.87 -9.09
C GLU A 436 -21.71 9.94 -8.64
N ASN A 437 -20.56 10.52 -8.26
CA ASN A 437 -19.42 9.77 -7.76
C ASN A 437 -19.75 9.09 -6.43
N LYS A 438 -20.50 9.73 -5.53
CA LYS A 438 -20.97 9.08 -4.30
C LYS A 438 -21.83 7.85 -4.60
N ARG A 439 -22.83 7.97 -5.49
CA ARG A 439 -23.68 6.83 -5.90
C ARG A 439 -22.87 5.68 -6.50
N MET A 440 -21.88 6.01 -7.32
CA MET A 440 -20.97 5.02 -7.90
C MET A 440 -20.11 4.33 -6.83
N TYR A 441 -19.58 5.10 -5.87
CA TYR A 441 -18.88 4.55 -4.71
C TYR A 441 -19.76 3.58 -3.91
N PHE A 442 -20.99 3.93 -3.58
CA PHE A 442 -21.90 3.01 -2.88
C PHE A 442 -22.18 1.72 -3.68
N THR A 443 -22.24 1.82 -5.00
CA THR A 443 -22.37 0.65 -5.89
C THR A 443 -21.14 -0.25 -5.78
N ILE A 444 -19.94 0.35 -5.79
CA ILE A 444 -18.66 -0.35 -5.57
C ILE A 444 -18.67 -1.06 -4.21
N VAL A 445 -18.97 -0.34 -3.14
CA VAL A 445 -18.99 -0.88 -1.77
C VAL A 445 -19.98 -2.02 -1.64
N HIS A 446 -21.20 -1.85 -2.15
CA HIS A 446 -22.20 -2.91 -2.11
C HIS A 446 -21.72 -4.16 -2.87
N GLY A 447 -21.11 -3.99 -4.05
CA GLY A 447 -20.55 -5.13 -4.78
C GLY A 447 -19.40 -5.80 -4.03
N CYS A 448 -18.52 -5.04 -3.37
CA CYS A 448 -17.43 -5.57 -2.54
C CYS A 448 -17.96 -6.39 -1.34
N LEU A 449 -19.02 -5.91 -0.68
CA LEU A 449 -19.63 -6.57 0.48
C LEU A 449 -20.42 -7.84 0.09
N THR A 450 -21.09 -7.79 -1.06
CA THR A 450 -21.95 -8.89 -1.54
C THR A 450 -21.25 -9.82 -2.52
N LYS A 451 -19.99 -9.56 -2.86
CA LYS A 451 -19.25 -10.27 -3.91
C LYS A 451 -20.03 -10.31 -5.23
N LYS A 452 -20.57 -9.17 -5.66
CA LYS A 452 -21.25 -9.03 -6.96
C LYS A 452 -20.26 -8.56 -8.04
N ILE A 453 -20.57 -8.89 -9.28
CA ILE A 453 -19.82 -8.42 -10.44
C ILE A 453 -20.16 -6.94 -10.70
N ILE A 454 -19.14 -6.11 -10.86
CA ILE A 454 -19.22 -4.70 -11.22
C ILE A 454 -18.47 -4.50 -12.53
N ARG A 455 -19.19 -4.09 -13.58
CA ARG A 455 -18.61 -3.90 -14.92
C ARG A 455 -18.18 -2.47 -15.18
N ASP A 456 -18.97 -1.51 -14.70
CA ASP A 456 -18.72 -0.09 -14.88
C ASP A 456 -18.44 0.55 -13.52
N TYR A 457 -17.23 1.07 -13.36
CA TYR A 457 -16.82 1.80 -12.17
C TYR A 457 -15.70 2.79 -12.50
N ASN A 458 -15.56 3.83 -11.68
CA ASN A 458 -14.43 4.74 -11.72
C ASN A 458 -13.33 4.21 -10.78
N PRO A 459 -12.14 3.83 -11.28
CA PRO A 459 -11.06 3.29 -10.46
C PRO A 459 -10.58 4.24 -9.35
N LYS A 460 -10.82 5.56 -9.47
CA LYS A 460 -10.47 6.53 -8.42
C LYS A 460 -11.36 6.43 -7.18
N LEU A 461 -12.55 5.83 -7.32
CA LEU A 461 -13.50 5.66 -6.22
C LEU A 461 -13.30 4.34 -5.47
N VAL A 462 -12.40 3.47 -5.93
CA VAL A 462 -12.10 2.21 -5.25
C VAL A 462 -10.95 2.44 -4.28
N ASP A 463 -11.15 2.13 -2.99
CA ASP A 463 -10.04 2.06 -2.04
C ASP A 463 -9.30 0.73 -2.21
N TRP A 464 -8.40 0.67 -3.19
CA TRP A 464 -7.62 -0.53 -3.53
C TRP A 464 -6.72 -1.04 -2.40
N ARG A 465 -6.49 -0.25 -1.34
CA ARG A 465 -5.79 -0.73 -0.14
C ARG A 465 -6.59 -1.84 0.55
N PHE A 466 -7.92 -1.74 0.49
CA PHE A 466 -8.85 -2.58 1.24
C PHE A 466 -9.92 -3.25 0.38
N MET A 467 -9.97 -2.93 -0.91
CA MET A 467 -10.92 -3.50 -1.88
C MET A 467 -10.19 -3.99 -3.11
N SER A 468 -10.84 -4.90 -3.84
CA SER A 468 -10.35 -5.36 -5.13
C SER A 468 -11.52 -5.63 -6.06
N ILE A 469 -11.28 -5.44 -7.34
CA ILE A 469 -12.17 -5.83 -8.44
C ILE A 469 -11.28 -6.58 -9.42
N ASP A 470 -11.54 -7.86 -9.63
CA ASP A 470 -10.73 -8.68 -10.53
C ASP A 470 -11.03 -8.42 -12.02
N ARG A 471 -10.39 -9.18 -12.91
CA ARG A 471 -10.57 -9.05 -14.36
C ARG A 471 -11.98 -9.39 -14.83
N GLU A 472 -12.73 -10.17 -14.06
CA GLU A 472 -14.12 -10.56 -14.35
C GLU A 472 -15.11 -9.54 -13.76
N GLY A 473 -14.61 -8.53 -13.05
CA GLY A 473 -15.41 -7.53 -12.36
C GLY A 473 -15.87 -7.98 -10.98
N GLN A 474 -15.42 -9.13 -10.48
CA GLN A 474 -15.78 -9.65 -9.16
C GLN A 474 -15.20 -8.72 -8.08
N ALA A 475 -16.07 -7.98 -7.40
CA ALA A 475 -15.66 -7.06 -6.34
C ALA A 475 -15.55 -7.79 -5.00
N SER A 476 -14.59 -7.41 -4.16
CA SER A 476 -14.44 -7.96 -2.80
C SER A 476 -13.72 -7.02 -1.84
N CYS A 477 -14.09 -7.09 -0.56
CA CYS A 477 -13.30 -6.53 0.54
C CYS A 477 -12.09 -7.42 0.85
N SER A 478 -10.98 -6.81 1.26
CA SER A 478 -9.76 -7.53 1.63
C SER A 478 -9.89 -8.31 2.94
N SER A 479 -10.84 -7.96 3.80
CA SER A 479 -11.13 -8.67 5.05
C SER A 479 -12.55 -8.43 5.58
N GLY A 480 -13.00 -9.31 6.49
CA GLY A 480 -14.25 -9.13 7.23
C GLY A 480 -14.24 -7.89 8.14
N PHE A 481 -13.07 -7.52 8.70
CA PHE A 481 -12.93 -6.28 9.45
C PHE A 481 -13.15 -5.05 8.58
N VAL A 482 -12.56 -5.01 7.37
CA VAL A 482 -12.79 -3.94 6.39
C VAL A 482 -14.27 -3.86 6.03
N ALA A 483 -14.91 -4.99 5.74
CA ALA A 483 -16.34 -5.06 5.47
C ALA A 483 -17.17 -4.45 6.62
N SER A 484 -16.83 -4.79 7.87
CA SER A 484 -17.50 -4.23 9.05
C SER A 484 -17.27 -2.71 9.19
N CYS A 485 -16.04 -2.24 9.00
CA CYS A 485 -15.71 -0.81 9.11
C CYS A 485 -16.45 0.02 8.08
N ILE A 486 -16.51 -0.43 6.83
CA ILE A 486 -17.23 0.33 5.80
C ILE A 486 -18.73 0.34 6.04
N SER A 487 -19.30 -0.79 6.46
CA SER A 487 -20.72 -0.86 6.85
C SER A 487 -21.03 0.05 8.03
N GLU A 488 -20.14 0.16 9.01
CA GLU A 488 -20.28 1.11 10.13
C GLU A 488 -20.23 2.57 9.65
N LEU A 489 -19.24 2.94 8.84
CA LEU A 489 -19.13 4.29 8.29
C LEU A 489 -20.38 4.71 7.51
N ILE A 490 -20.91 3.81 6.68
CA ILE A 490 -22.14 4.08 5.91
C ILE A 490 -23.35 4.25 6.83
N ARG A 491 -23.52 3.40 7.84
CA ARG A 491 -24.64 3.50 8.80
C ARG A 491 -24.63 4.81 9.59
N ILE A 492 -23.45 5.25 10.02
CA ILE A 492 -23.29 6.49 10.81
C ILE A 492 -23.60 7.72 9.95
N ASN A 493 -23.10 7.76 8.72
CA ASN A 493 -23.18 8.95 7.88
C ASN A 493 -24.43 9.01 6.98
N HIS A 494 -25.08 7.87 6.71
CA HIS A 494 -26.29 7.78 5.88
C HIS A 494 -27.36 6.92 6.55
N PRO A 495 -27.95 7.37 7.69
CA PRO A 495 -28.96 6.59 8.42
C PRO A 495 -30.22 6.32 7.58
N ASP A 496 -30.53 7.20 6.61
CA ASP A 496 -31.62 7.05 5.64
C ASP A 496 -31.07 7.01 4.20
N PRO A 497 -30.98 5.83 3.57
CA PRO A 497 -30.33 5.64 2.26
C PRO A 497 -31.20 6.04 1.07
N GLY A 498 -32.48 6.40 1.28
CA GLY A 498 -33.51 6.46 0.24
C GLY A 498 -33.18 7.31 -0.99
N ASN A 499 -32.18 8.19 -0.89
CA ASN A 499 -31.76 9.11 -1.93
C ASN A 499 -30.57 8.62 -2.79
N PHE A 500 -29.81 7.60 -2.38
CA PHE A 500 -28.50 7.30 -3.01
C PHE A 500 -28.17 5.81 -3.21
N CYS A 501 -28.89 4.86 -2.60
CA CYS A 501 -28.79 3.44 -2.94
C CYS A 501 -30.14 2.71 -2.74
N SER A 502 -30.31 1.53 -3.35
CA SER A 502 -31.53 0.74 -3.15
C SER A 502 -31.64 0.27 -1.70
N LYS A 503 -32.87 0.13 -1.20
CA LYS A 503 -33.13 -0.40 0.15
C LYS A 503 -32.49 -1.78 0.36
N GLU A 504 -32.55 -2.65 -0.66
CA GLU A 504 -31.90 -3.96 -0.67
C GLU A 504 -30.38 -3.85 -0.44
N ASN A 505 -29.71 -2.94 -1.15
CA ASN A 505 -28.27 -2.74 -1.02
C ASN A 505 -27.91 -2.22 0.38
N TYR A 506 -28.71 -1.30 0.92
CA TYR A 506 -28.48 -0.75 2.25
C TYR A 506 -28.72 -1.78 3.37
N ASP A 507 -29.77 -2.57 3.27
CA ASP A 507 -30.07 -3.62 4.24
C ASP A 507 -28.96 -4.69 4.24
N ALA A 508 -28.45 -5.06 3.05
CA ALA A 508 -27.28 -5.93 2.95
C ALA A 508 -26.06 -5.33 3.67
N ILE A 509 -25.72 -4.06 3.41
CA ILE A 509 -24.62 -3.35 4.09
C ILE A 509 -24.82 -3.35 5.61
N ARG A 510 -26.05 -3.11 6.09
CA ARG A 510 -26.39 -3.01 7.52
C ARG A 510 -26.24 -4.33 8.27
N THR A 511 -26.43 -5.47 7.60
CA THR A 511 -26.27 -6.80 8.19
C THR A 511 -24.81 -7.22 8.40
N PHE A 512 -23.86 -6.59 7.70
CA PHE A 512 -22.44 -6.83 7.93
C PHE A 512 -21.94 -6.08 9.17
N GLY A 513 -21.52 -6.84 10.18
CA GLY A 513 -20.91 -6.31 11.39
C GLY A 513 -20.24 -7.43 12.20
N LEU A 514 -19.15 -7.10 12.87
CA LEU A 514 -18.56 -7.95 13.90
C LEU A 514 -19.46 -7.88 15.14
N SER A 515 -20.40 -8.83 15.27
CA SER A 515 -21.20 -9.02 16.48
C SER A 515 -20.37 -9.55 17.64
#